data_AF-A0A2E3MIY8-F1
#
_entry.id   AF-A0A2E3MIY8-F1
#
_cell.length_a   1.000
_cell.length_b   1.000
_cell.length_c   1.000
_cell.angle_alpha   90.00
_cell.angle_beta   90.00
_cell.angle_gamma   90.00
#
_symmetry.space_group_name_H-M   'P 1'
#
loop_
_entity.id
_entity.type
_entity.pdbx_description
1 polymer ?
#
loop_
_entity_poly.entity_id
_entity_poly.type
_entity_poly.pdbx_seq_one_letter_code
_entity_poly.pdbx_strand_id
1 'polypeptide(L)'
;MSIMTDYDKENKALTLTISGDFDASKASTFRENYEGFPEQITQYIINMEQVRYMDSTALGMLLALRECAAKRGADVHIINMNDVVLEIFRVLNFHKLFTPEYNRDSYKVDWVAKAEQ
;
A
#
# COMPACT_ATOMS: atom_id res chain seq x y z
N MET A 1 0.60 4.77 15.09
CA MET A 1 1.19 4.32 13.81
C MET A 1 2.70 4.55 13.76
N SER A 2 3.46 3.61 13.21
CA SER A 2 4.83 3.79 12.73
C SER A 2 4.95 3.28 11.30
N ILE A 3 5.87 3.85 10.52
CA ILE A 3 6.19 3.39 9.17
C ILE A 3 7.68 3.06 9.14
N MET A 4 8.01 1.86 8.69
CA MET A 4 9.37 1.47 8.35
C MET A 4 9.48 1.39 6.83
N THR A 5 10.51 2.01 6.28
CA THR A 5 10.84 1.98 4.86
C THR A 5 12.00 1.03 4.62
N ASP A 6 11.88 0.19 3.59
CA ASP A 6 12.96 -0.64 3.08
C ASP A 6 13.01 -0.50 1.56
N TYR A 7 14.19 -0.25 1.00
CA TYR A 7 14.34 -0.02 -0.44
C TYR A 7 15.26 -1.05 -1.07
N ASP A 8 14.68 -1.86 -1.94
CA ASP A 8 15.40 -2.80 -2.79
C ASP A 8 15.90 -2.07 -4.03
N LYS A 9 17.22 -1.89 -4.12
CA LYS A 9 17.88 -1.22 -5.24
C LYS A 9 17.85 -2.03 -6.53
N GLU A 10 17.86 -3.36 -6.43
CA GLU A 10 17.91 -4.24 -7.60
C GLU A 10 16.54 -4.26 -8.29
N ASN A 11 15.48 -4.36 -7.50
CA ASN A 11 14.10 -4.38 -7.99
C ASN A 11 13.44 -2.99 -8.04
N LYS A 12 14.14 -1.94 -7.59
CA LYS A 12 13.61 -0.56 -7.47
C LYS A 12 12.27 -0.52 -6.73
N ALA A 13 12.19 -1.32 -5.66
CA ALA A 13 10.97 -1.52 -4.90
C ALA A 13 11.08 -0.84 -3.53
N LEU A 14 10.13 0.03 -3.20
CA LEU A 14 10.02 0.66 -1.89
C LEU A 14 8.93 -0.04 -1.07
N THR A 15 9.34 -0.72 0.00
CA THR A 15 8.44 -1.36 0.96
C THR A 15 8.15 -0.42 2.12
N LEU A 16 6.87 -0.15 2.37
CA LEU A 16 6.34 0.61 3.50
C LEU A 16 5.63 -0.37 4.44
N THR A 17 6.27 -0.69 5.56
CA THR A 17 5.63 -1.52 6.61
C THR A 17 4.93 -0.62 7.61
N ILE A 18 3.61 -0.79 7.72
CA ILE A 18 2.76 0.01 8.60
C ILE A 18 2.44 -0.81 9.86
N SER A 19 2.70 -0.22 11.02
CA SER A 19 2.39 -0.84 12.31
C SER A 19 1.43 0.00 13.15
N GLY A 20 0.42 -0.67 13.70
CA GLY A 20 -0.62 -0.07 14.53
C GLY A 20 -1.87 0.32 13.73
N ASP A 21 -2.48 1.45 14.09
CA ASP A 21 -3.74 1.88 13.50
C ASP A 21 -3.42 2.81 12.32
N PHE A 22 -3.89 2.46 11.12
CA PHE A 22 -3.69 3.24 9.91
C PHE A 22 -4.88 4.19 9.75
N ASP A 23 -4.69 5.43 10.19
CA ASP A 23 -5.73 6.45 10.25
C ASP A 23 -5.15 7.84 9.91
N ALA A 24 -5.99 8.87 9.99
CA ALA A 24 -5.62 10.25 9.72
C ALA A 24 -4.44 10.79 10.56
N SER A 25 -4.12 10.18 11.71
CA SER A 25 -3.17 10.74 12.69
C SER A 25 -1.76 10.91 12.15
N LYS A 26 -1.36 10.12 11.14
CA LYS A 26 -0.01 10.17 10.53
C LYS A 26 -0.03 10.23 9.01
N ALA A 27 -1.05 10.87 8.44
CA ALA A 27 -1.17 11.00 7.00
C ALA A 27 -0.03 11.78 6.34
N SER A 28 0.47 12.83 6.99
CA SER A 28 1.66 13.57 6.52
C SER A 28 2.90 12.68 6.51
N THR A 29 3.14 11.93 7.59
CA THR A 29 4.28 11.02 7.69
C THR A 29 4.23 9.95 6.60
N PHE A 30 3.05 9.38 6.30
CA PHE A 30 2.91 8.43 5.20
C PHE A 30 3.32 9.03 3.86
N ARG A 31 2.83 10.24 3.56
CA ARG A 31 3.15 10.97 2.33
C ARG A 31 4.64 11.27 2.18
N GLU A 32 5.28 11.76 3.25
CA GLU A 32 6.70 12.10 3.26
C GLU A 32 7.61 10.90 2.94
N ASN A 33 7.23 9.69 3.37
CA ASN A 33 8.04 8.48 3.16
C ASN A 33 8.10 8.01 1.71
N TYR A 34 7.12 8.35 0.86
CA TYR A 34 7.12 7.94 -0.55
C TYR A 34 7.31 9.09 -1.55
N GLU A 35 6.90 10.32 -1.22
CA GLU A 35 7.08 11.47 -2.13
C GLU A 35 8.53 11.97 -2.15
N GLY A 36 9.18 11.94 -0.99
CA GLY A 36 10.55 12.43 -0.80
C GLY A 36 11.64 11.42 -1.13
N PHE A 37 11.28 10.22 -1.62
CA PHE A 37 12.27 9.19 -1.90
C PHE A 37 13.12 9.58 -3.14
N PRO A 38 14.46 9.67 -3.01
CA PRO A 38 15.31 10.26 -4.04
C PRO A 38 15.58 9.32 -5.22
N GLU A 39 15.39 8.03 -5.02
CA GLU A 39 15.66 7.00 -6.02
C GLU A 39 14.46 6.76 -6.95
N GLN A 40 14.72 6.22 -8.14
CA GLN A 40 13.65 5.79 -9.03
C GLN A 40 12.95 4.55 -8.45
N ILE A 41 11.67 4.68 -8.16
CA ILE A 41 10.82 3.58 -7.69
C ILE A 41 9.96 3.10 -8.85
N THR A 42 9.96 1.79 -9.10
CA THR A 42 9.06 1.15 -10.07
C THR A 42 7.94 0.38 -9.38
N GLN A 43 8.08 0.06 -8.09
CA GLN A 43 7.07 -0.65 -7.31
C GLN A 43 7.01 -0.14 -5.87
N TYR A 44 5.82 0.17 -5.39
CA TYR A 44 5.55 0.47 -4.00
C TYR A 44 4.87 -0.74 -3.35
N ILE A 45 5.41 -1.24 -2.24
CA ILE A 45 4.88 -2.40 -1.53
C ILE A 45 4.38 -1.94 -0.16
N ILE A 46 3.08 -2.04 0.11
CA ILE A 46 2.50 -1.70 1.41
C ILE A 46 2.28 -2.98 2.21
N ASN A 47 3.11 -3.19 3.23
CA ASN A 47 2.99 -4.32 4.13
C ASN A 47 2.03 -4.00 5.28
N MET A 48 0.90 -4.70 5.30
CA MET A 48 -0.20 -4.51 6.26
C MET A 48 -0.16 -5.51 7.43
N GLU A 49 0.90 -6.33 7.56
CA GLU A 49 0.97 -7.42 8.55
C GLU A 49 0.72 -6.94 9.98
N GLN A 50 1.18 -5.73 10.31
CA GLN A 50 1.11 -5.15 11.65
C GLN A 50 -0.01 -4.10 11.81
N VAL A 51 -0.91 -3.98 10.82
CA VAL A 51 -2.04 -3.05 10.86
C VAL A 51 -3.20 -3.66 11.63
N ARG A 52 -3.69 -2.98 12.66
CA ARG A 52 -4.79 -3.49 13.51
C ARG A 52 -6.15 -2.87 13.18
N TYR A 53 -6.13 -1.69 12.56
CA TYR A 53 -7.32 -0.91 12.24
C TYR A 53 -7.04 -0.01 11.04
N MET A 54 -8.07 0.27 10.25
CA MET A 54 -8.03 1.19 9.12
C MET A 54 -9.36 1.97 9.03
N ASP A 55 -9.29 3.25 8.66
CA ASP A 55 -10.46 4.09 8.38
C ASP A 55 -10.55 4.57 6.93
N SER A 56 -11.53 5.42 6.62
CA SER A 56 -11.68 6.04 5.31
C SER A 56 -10.50 6.92 4.89
N THR A 57 -9.76 7.48 5.86
CA THR A 57 -8.62 8.36 5.58
C THR A 57 -7.41 7.55 5.12
N ALA A 58 -7.15 6.39 5.72
CA ALA A 58 -6.12 5.47 5.25
C ALA A 58 -6.35 4.97 3.83
N LEU A 59 -7.61 4.71 3.45
CA LEU A 59 -7.93 4.44 2.04
C LEU A 59 -7.62 5.63 1.12
N GLY A 60 -7.97 6.85 1.54
CA GLY A 60 -7.60 8.06 0.80
C GLY A 60 -6.09 8.21 0.61
N MET A 61 -5.30 7.81 1.61
CA MET A 61 -3.84 7.80 1.51
C MET A 61 -3.32 6.76 0.51
N LEU A 62 -3.89 5.55 0.49
CA LEU A 62 -3.55 4.52 -0.50
C LEU A 62 -3.89 4.97 -1.92
N LEU A 63 -5.02 5.68 -2.09
CA LEU A 63 -5.39 6.26 -3.38
C LEU A 63 -4.41 7.37 -3.82
N ALA A 64 -4.03 8.25 -2.91
CA ALA A 64 -3.04 9.29 -3.20
C ALA A 64 -1.68 8.71 -3.59
N LEU A 65 -1.24 7.63 -2.91
CA LEU A 65 -0.04 6.89 -3.29
C LEU A 65 -0.19 6.30 -4.70
N ARG A 66 -1.32 5.66 -5.00
CA ARG A 66 -1.61 5.12 -6.35
C ARG A 66 -1.51 6.20 -7.42
N GLU A 67 -2.11 7.36 -7.21
CA GLU A 67 -2.04 8.48 -8.16
C GLU A 67 -0.60 8.97 -8.37
N CYS A 68 0.20 9.02 -7.29
CA CYS A 68 1.62 9.39 -7.36
C CYS A 68 2.43 8.33 -8.13
N ALA A 69 2.22 7.05 -7.82
CA ALA A 69 2.90 5.93 -8.47
C ALA A 69 2.57 5.87 -9.96
N ALA A 70 1.28 6.01 -10.33
CA ALA A 70 0.85 6.05 -11.73
C ALA A 70 1.51 7.19 -12.52
N LYS A 71 1.62 8.40 -11.95
CA LYS A 71 2.34 9.53 -12.57
C LYS A 71 3.84 9.25 -12.79
N ARG A 72 4.41 8.33 -12.01
CA ARG A 72 5.81 7.90 -12.09
C ARG A 72 6.01 6.62 -12.91
N GLY A 73 4.93 6.04 -13.44
CA GLY A 73 4.97 4.74 -14.13
C GLY A 73 5.34 3.58 -13.20
N ALA A 74 4.95 3.67 -11.93
CA ALA A 74 5.21 2.68 -10.89
C ALA A 74 3.93 1.98 -10.45
N ASP A 75 4.06 0.72 -10.03
CA ASP A 75 2.95 -0.08 -9.52
C ASP A 75 2.82 0.05 -8.00
N VAL A 76 1.62 -0.23 -7.47
CA VAL A 76 1.38 -0.31 -6.01
C VAL A 76 0.83 -1.69 -5.68
N HIS A 77 1.49 -2.34 -4.73
CA HIS A 77 1.16 -3.65 -4.20
C HIS A 77 0.79 -3.51 -2.71
N ILE A 78 -0.30 -4.14 -2.27
CA ILE A 78 -0.66 -4.24 -0.86
C ILE A 78 -0.56 -5.71 -0.47
N ILE A 79 0.26 -6.02 0.54
CA ILE A 79 0.61 -7.38 0.93
C ILE A 79 0.29 -7.63 2.41
N ASN A 80 0.18 -8.91 2.79
CA ASN A 80 -0.03 -9.36 4.18
C ASN A 80 -1.23 -8.71 4.88
N MET A 81 -2.34 -8.47 4.19
CA MET A 81 -3.56 -8.04 4.87
C MET A 81 -4.10 -9.15 5.77
N ASN A 82 -4.44 -8.79 7.00
CA ASN A 82 -5.19 -9.66 7.89
C ASN A 82 -6.69 -9.56 7.65
N ASP A 83 -7.47 -10.46 8.28
CA ASP A 83 -8.93 -10.55 8.10
C ASP A 83 -9.66 -9.24 8.42
N VAL A 84 -9.18 -8.47 9.40
CA VAL A 84 -9.77 -7.18 9.76
C VAL A 84 -9.60 -6.17 8.62
N VAL A 85 -8.39 -6.06 8.06
CA VAL A 85 -8.11 -5.16 6.93
C VAL A 85 -8.87 -5.61 5.68
N LEU A 86 -8.93 -6.92 5.41
CA LEU A 86 -9.69 -7.47 4.28
C LEU A 86 -11.19 -7.15 4.37
N GLU A 87 -11.79 -7.27 5.56
CA GLU A 87 -13.19 -6.96 5.76
C GLU A 87 -13.48 -5.47 5.58
N ILE A 88 -12.59 -4.59 6.06
CA ILE A 88 -12.68 -3.14 5.84
C ILE A 88 -12.65 -2.81 4.34
N PHE A 89 -11.72 -3.42 3.58
CA PHE A 89 -11.64 -3.24 2.12
C PHE A 89 -12.93 -3.69 1.40
N ARG A 90 -13.55 -4.79 1.87
CA ARG A 90 -14.81 -5.30 1.32
C ARG A 90 -15.97 -4.36 1.59
N VAL A 91 -16.17 -3.95 2.85
CA VAL A 91 -17.25 -3.05 3.27
C VAL A 91 -17.17 -1.71 2.53
N LEU A 92 -15.96 -1.22 2.28
CA LEU A 92 -15.72 0.07 1.61
C LEU A 92 -15.75 -0.02 0.07
N ASN A 93 -16.14 -1.17 -0.51
CA ASN A 93 -16.22 -1.42 -1.96
C ASN A 93 -14.90 -1.15 -2.72
N PHE A 94 -13.76 -1.31 -2.05
CA PHE A 94 -12.45 -0.92 -2.57
C PHE A 94 -11.87 -1.91 -3.59
N HIS A 95 -12.53 -3.06 -3.79
CA HIS A 95 -12.21 -4.06 -4.81
C HIS A 95 -12.26 -3.52 -6.25
N LYS A 96 -12.83 -2.33 -6.47
CA LYS A 96 -12.83 -1.66 -7.79
C LYS A 96 -11.53 -0.91 -8.09
N LEU A 97 -10.72 -0.60 -7.06
CA LEU A 97 -9.52 0.24 -7.19
C LEU A 97 -8.23 -0.59 -7.16
N PHE A 98 -8.28 -1.77 -6.56
CA PHE A 98 -7.17 -2.71 -6.45
C PHE A 98 -7.64 -4.08 -6.92
N THR A 99 -6.80 -4.79 -7.66
CA THR A 99 -7.09 -6.15 -8.13
C THR A 99 -6.37 -7.15 -7.23
N PRO A 100 -7.03 -8.18 -6.70
CA PRO A 100 -6.36 -9.22 -5.94
C PRO A 100 -5.48 -10.05 -6.88
N GLU A 101 -4.21 -10.19 -6.54
CA GLU A 101 -3.26 -11.12 -7.10
C GLU A 101 -3.00 -12.23 -6.09
N TYR A 102 -3.09 -13.47 -6.56
CA TYR A 102 -2.84 -14.63 -5.73
C TYR A 102 -1.40 -15.05 -5.92
N ASN A 103 -0.60 -14.91 -4.87
CA ASN A 103 0.73 -15.48 -4.85
C ASN A 103 0.59 -17.02 -4.81
N ARG A 104 1.20 -17.73 -5.77
CA ARG A 104 1.05 -19.20 -5.86
C ARG A 104 1.72 -19.95 -4.70
N ASP A 105 2.69 -19.32 -4.03
CA ASP A 105 3.55 -19.96 -3.03
C ASP A 105 3.17 -19.65 -1.58
N SER A 106 2.24 -18.72 -1.36
CA SER A 106 1.67 -18.44 -0.06
C SER A 106 0.18 -18.19 -0.24
N TYR A 107 -0.70 -18.77 0.58
CA TYR A 107 -2.16 -18.52 0.53
C TYR A 107 -2.54 -17.06 0.91
N LYS A 108 -1.66 -16.10 0.63
CA LYS A 108 -1.81 -14.67 0.86
C LYS A 108 -2.26 -14.01 -0.44
N VAL A 109 -3.27 -13.16 -0.31
CA VAL A 109 -3.77 -12.32 -1.41
C VAL A 109 -2.99 -11.02 -1.39
N ASP A 110 -2.18 -10.79 -2.42
CA ASP A 110 -1.59 -9.50 -2.71
C ASP A 110 -2.59 -8.67 -3.52
N TRP A 111 -2.49 -7.35 -3.50
CA TRP A 111 -3.40 -6.50 -4.27
C TRP A 111 -2.62 -5.51 -5.09
N VAL A 112 -2.82 -5.52 -6.39
CA VAL A 112 -2.10 -4.67 -7.33
C VAL A 112 -3.02 -3.62 -7.91
N ALA A 113 -2.59 -2.36 -7.82
CA ALA A 113 -3.25 -1.27 -8.51
C ALA A 113 -2.87 -1.32 -9.99
N LYS A 114 -3.78 -1.73 -10.87
CA LYS A 114 -3.58 -1.57 -12.31
C LYS A 114 -3.82 -0.11 -12.70
N ALA A 115 -2.88 0.47 -13.46
CA ALA A 115 -3.18 1.63 -14.28
C ALA A 115 -4.15 1.17 -15.38
N GLU A 116 -5.36 1.73 -15.41
CA GLU A 116 -6.22 1.56 -16.58
C GLU A 116 -5.56 2.27 -17.76
N GLN A 117 -5.43 1.54 -18.87
CA GLN A 117 -4.95 2.06 -20.16
C GLN A 117 -5.96 3.00 -20.79
#